data_AF-A0A0F8X6B1-F1
#
_entry.id   AF-A0A0F8X6B1-F1
#
_cell.length_a   1.000
_cell.length_b   1.000
_cell.length_c   1.000
_cell.angle_alpha   90.00
_cell.angle_beta   90.00
_cell.angle_gamma   90.00
#
_symmetry.space_group_name_H-M   'P 1'
#
loop_
_entity.id
_entity.type
_entity.pdbx_description
1 polymer ?
#
loop_
_entity_poly.entity_id
_entity_poly.type
_entity_poly.pdbx_seq_one_letter_code
_entity_poly.pdbx_strand_id
1 'polypeptide(L)'
;MGLKDKDEYNAYMRKYMLRRYHQRRGEAIQRLGGKCNLCSSDKGLQLDHIDWRAKSFSVGKMWSVSKARYLAELKKCQVLCFACNAVKTASDLSEIMRAYW
;
A
#
# COMPACT_ATOMS: atom_id res chain seq x y z
N MET A 1 -27.62 -7.41 24.73
CA MET A 1 -26.15 -7.37 24.60
C MET A 1 -25.78 -5.93 24.29
N GLY A 2 -25.43 -5.18 25.33
CA GLY A 2 -25.40 -3.70 25.31
C GLY A 2 -24.46 -3.16 24.24
N LEU A 3 -24.93 -2.15 23.52
CA LEU A 3 -24.14 -1.34 22.60
C LEU A 3 -22.91 -0.87 23.39
N LYS A 4 -21.71 -1.37 23.03
CA LYS A 4 -20.46 -0.82 23.56
C LYS A 4 -20.51 0.70 23.37
N ASP A 5 -20.11 1.42 24.40
CA ASP A 5 -19.89 2.86 24.32
C ASP A 5 -19.19 3.18 22.99
N LYS A 6 -19.81 4.07 22.20
CA LYS A 6 -19.36 4.34 20.82
C LYS A 6 -17.91 4.83 20.81
N ASP A 7 -17.50 5.57 21.83
CA ASP A 7 -16.15 6.13 21.93
C ASP A 7 -15.14 5.05 22.33
N GLU A 8 -15.51 4.14 23.23
CA GLU A 8 -14.71 2.96 23.53
C GLU A 8 -14.51 2.07 22.29
N TYR A 9 -15.58 1.80 21.53
CA TYR A 9 -15.50 1.05 20.29
C TYR A 9 -14.59 1.74 19.26
N ASN A 10 -14.76 3.04 19.06
CA ASN A 10 -13.92 3.82 18.16
C ASN A 10 -12.46 3.82 18.59
N ALA A 11 -12.17 3.97 19.89
CA ALA A 11 -10.83 3.91 20.44
C ALA A 11 -10.18 2.53 20.22
N TYR A 12 -10.93 1.45 20.46
CA TYR A 12 -10.52 0.09 20.15
C TYR A 12 -10.21 -0.07 18.65
N MET A 13 -11.12 0.36 17.78
CA MET A 13 -10.96 0.22 16.33
C MET A 13 -9.78 1.00 15.79
N ARG A 14 -9.50 2.21 16.31
CA ARG A 14 -8.29 2.98 15.96
C ARG A 14 -7.01 2.19 16.30
N LYS A 15 -6.91 1.65 17.52
CA LYS A 15 -5.75 0.85 17.94
C LYS A 15 -5.61 -0.43 17.11
N TYR A 16 -6.73 -1.10 16.83
CA TYR A 16 -6.77 -2.30 16.00
C TYR A 16 -6.28 -2.04 14.57
N MET A 17 -6.82 -1.01 13.91
CA MET A 17 -6.46 -0.66 12.53
C MET A 17 -5.01 -0.20 12.41
N LEU A 18 -4.51 0.57 13.39
CA LEU A 18 -3.11 0.98 13.42
C LEU A 18 -2.16 -0.22 13.55
N ARG A 19 -2.46 -1.16 14.47
CA ARG A 19 -1.68 -2.39 14.62
C ARG A 19 -1.68 -3.22 13.32
N ARG A 20 -2.86 -3.36 12.71
CA ARG A 20 -3.04 -4.08 11.45
C ARG A 20 -2.25 -3.44 10.30
N TYR A 21 -2.24 -2.12 10.22
CA TYR A 21 -1.44 -1.37 9.24
C TYR A 21 0.05 -1.67 9.39
N HIS A 22 0.62 -1.52 10.60
CA HIS A 22 2.05 -1.76 10.83
C HIS A 22 2.44 -3.19 10.52
N GLN A 23 1.64 -4.16 10.96
CA GLN A 23 1.89 -5.58 10.69
C GLN A 23 1.92 -5.87 9.19
N ARG A 24 0.88 -5.45 8.45
CA ARG A 24 0.77 -5.72 7.01
C ARG A 24 1.77 -4.93 6.18
N ARG A 25 2.11 -3.70 6.58
CA ARG A 25 3.12 -2.92 5.88
C ARG A 25 4.51 -3.55 6.03
N GLY A 26 4.86 -4.00 7.23
CA GLY A 26 6.11 -4.72 7.48
C GLY A 26 6.17 -6.02 6.66
N GLU A 27 5.11 -6.84 6.71
CA GLU A 27 5.01 -8.06 5.91
C GLU A 27 5.12 -7.79 4.41
N ALA A 28 4.43 -6.77 3.90
CA ALA A 28 4.48 -6.40 2.48
C ALA A 28 5.89 -6.02 2.03
N ILE A 29 6.58 -5.18 2.80
CA ILE A 29 7.94 -4.73 2.47
C ILE A 29 8.90 -5.93 2.47
N GLN A 30 8.82 -6.81 3.48
CA GLN A 30 9.66 -8.00 3.54
C GLN A 30 9.39 -8.96 2.37
N ARG A 31 8.12 -9.22 2.05
CA ARG A 31 7.74 -10.10 0.93
C ARG A 31 8.19 -9.59 -0.43
N LEU A 32 8.32 -8.28 -0.58
CA LEU A 32 8.74 -7.63 -1.82
C LEU A 32 10.26 -7.33 -1.85
N GLY A 33 11.04 -7.91 -0.93
CA GLY A 33 12.50 -7.87 -0.96
C GLY A 33 13.14 -6.85 -0.02
N GLY A 34 12.36 -6.01 0.66
CA GLY A 34 12.86 -5.10 1.71
C GLY A 34 13.75 -3.97 1.21
N LYS A 35 13.85 -3.76 -0.10
CA LYS A 35 14.67 -2.74 -0.75
C LYS A 35 13.92 -2.17 -1.95
N CYS A 36 14.34 -0.98 -2.38
CA CYS A 36 13.82 -0.37 -3.60
C CYS A 36 14.16 -1.23 -4.81
N ASN A 37 13.16 -1.59 -5.60
CA ASN A 37 13.31 -2.39 -6.82
C ASN A 37 14.13 -1.68 -7.92
N LEU A 38 14.27 -0.35 -7.87
CA LEU A 38 15.01 0.41 -8.90
C LEU A 38 16.44 0.77 -8.49
N CYS A 39 16.66 1.19 -7.24
CA CYS A 39 17.96 1.68 -6.79
C CYS A 39 18.56 0.90 -5.62
N SER A 40 17.90 -0.17 -5.16
CA SER A 40 18.33 -1.02 -4.03
C SER A 40 18.44 -0.31 -2.66
N SER A 41 18.03 0.94 -2.52
CA SER A 41 17.96 1.63 -1.23
C SER A 41 17.03 0.91 -0.27
N ASP A 42 17.39 0.84 1.02
CA ASP A 42 16.58 0.30 2.11
C ASP A 42 15.87 1.40 2.92
N LYS A 43 16.01 2.67 2.53
CA LYS A 43 15.45 3.84 3.23
C LYS A 43 14.25 4.41 2.51
N GLY A 44 13.30 4.95 3.29
CA GLY A 44 12.14 5.67 2.75
C GLY A 44 11.24 4.80 1.85
N LEU A 45 11.10 3.52 2.18
CA LEU A 45 10.39 2.54 1.38
C LEU A 45 8.88 2.77 1.37
N GLN A 46 8.30 2.75 0.18
CA GLN A 46 6.89 2.88 -0.12
C GLN A 46 6.46 1.70 -0.99
N LEU A 47 5.20 1.31 -0.84
CA LEU A 47 4.59 0.34 -1.75
C LEU A 47 4.00 1.10 -2.93
N ASP A 48 4.32 0.62 -4.11
CA ASP A 48 3.84 1.15 -5.37
C ASP A 48 3.32 0.01 -6.26
N HIS A 49 2.39 0.30 -7.15
CA HIS A 49 1.90 -0.69 -8.12
C HIS A 49 2.87 -0.79 -9.30
N ILE A 50 3.28 -1.99 -9.69
CA ILE A 50 4.15 -2.19 -10.86
C ILE A 50 3.51 -1.59 -12.10
N ASP A 51 2.23 -1.89 -12.31
CA ASP A 51 1.39 -1.32 -13.36
C ASP A 51 0.13 -0.69 -12.74
N TRP A 52 -0.06 0.61 -12.98
CA TRP A 52 -1.20 1.36 -12.45
C TRP A 52 -2.54 0.93 -13.06
N ARG A 53 -2.55 0.29 -14.25
CA ARG A 53 -3.75 -0.20 -14.95
C ARG A 53 -4.22 -1.55 -14.40
N ALA A 54 -3.31 -2.36 -13.87
CA ALA A 54 -3.61 -3.69 -13.34
C ALA A 54 -4.14 -3.69 -11.89
N LYS A 55 -4.07 -2.54 -11.19
CA LYS A 55 -4.48 -2.42 -9.78
C LYS A 55 -5.98 -2.65 -9.62
N SER A 56 -6.36 -3.42 -8.61
CA SER A 56 -7.78 -3.58 -8.26
C SER A 56 -8.23 -2.48 -7.29
N PHE A 57 -7.30 -1.89 -6.53
CA PHE A 57 -7.54 -0.77 -5.63
C PHE A 57 -6.22 -0.07 -5.26
N SER A 58 -6.29 1.12 -4.67
CA SER A 58 -5.08 1.83 -4.24
C SER A 58 -4.38 1.13 -3.07
N VAL A 59 -3.07 1.34 -2.93
CA VAL A 59 -2.27 0.81 -1.81
C VAL A 59 -2.88 1.19 -0.46
N GLY A 60 -3.42 2.41 -0.33
CA GLY A 60 -4.10 2.86 0.90
C GLY A 60 -5.28 1.97 1.33
N LYS A 61 -5.99 1.35 0.38
CA LYS A 61 -7.11 0.43 0.69
C LYS A 61 -6.62 -0.98 1.08
N MET A 62 -5.37 -1.35 0.82
CA MET A 62 -4.82 -2.69 1.12
C MET A 62 -4.88 -3.06 2.61
N TRP A 63 -4.89 -2.07 3.50
CA TRP A 63 -4.80 -2.31 4.94
C TRP A 63 -6.12 -2.81 5.54
N SER A 64 -7.24 -2.40 4.94
CA SER A 64 -8.59 -2.69 5.45
C SER A 64 -9.29 -3.85 4.73
N VAL A 65 -8.73 -4.37 3.63
CA VAL A 65 -9.35 -5.49 2.88
C VAL A 65 -9.08 -6.86 3.53
N SER A 66 -9.82 -7.87 3.09
CA SER A 66 -9.60 -9.28 3.46
C SER A 66 -8.18 -9.74 3.14
N LYS A 67 -7.68 -10.77 3.84
CA LYS A 67 -6.32 -11.29 3.64
C LYS A 67 -6.09 -11.77 2.20
N ALA A 68 -7.07 -12.47 1.62
CA ALA A 68 -7.00 -12.94 0.24
C ALA A 68 -6.85 -11.80 -0.76
N ARG A 69 -7.66 -10.74 -0.64
CA ARG A 69 -7.58 -9.54 -1.51
C ARG A 69 -6.27 -8.80 -1.31
N TYR A 70 -5.80 -8.67 -0.06
CA TYR A 70 -4.51 -8.07 0.26
C TYR A 70 -3.36 -8.82 -0.42
N LEU A 71 -3.31 -10.14 -0.31
CA LEU A 71 -2.26 -10.96 -0.94
C LEU A 71 -2.32 -10.94 -2.46
N ALA A 72 -3.53 -10.95 -3.04
CA ALA A 72 -3.72 -10.84 -4.48
C ALA A 72 -3.22 -9.50 -5.03
N GLU A 73 -3.51 -8.40 -4.33
CA GLU A 73 -3.03 -7.08 -4.73
C GLU A 73 -1.52 -6.92 -4.48
N LEU A 74 -1.00 -7.45 -3.39
CA LEU A 74 0.43 -7.38 -3.05
C LEU A 74 1.33 -7.96 -4.15
N LYS A 75 0.86 -9.00 -4.86
CA LYS A 75 1.59 -9.59 -6.01
C LYS A 75 1.76 -8.62 -7.18
N LYS A 76 0.94 -7.57 -7.26
CA LYS A 76 0.99 -6.53 -8.29
C LYS A 76 1.78 -5.30 -7.84
N CYS A 77 2.30 -5.32 -6.61
CA CYS A 77 3.03 -4.23 -6.02
C CYS A 77 4.53 -4.50 -6.03
N GLN A 78 5.30 -3.43 -5.92
CA GLN A 78 6.73 -3.39 -5.73
C GLN A 78 7.07 -2.43 -4.58
N VAL A 79 8.31 -2.50 -4.09
CA VAL A 79 8.80 -1.56 -3.09
C VAL A 79 9.70 -0.55 -3.79
N LEU A 80 9.43 0.73 -3.59
CA LEU A 80 10.26 1.83 -4.12
C LEU A 80 10.65 2.77 -2.98
N CYS A 81 11.84 3.36 -3.06
CA CYS A 81 12.14 4.51 -2.20
C CYS A 81 11.36 5.74 -2.69
N PHE A 82 11.20 6.74 -1.83
CA PHE A 82 10.48 7.98 -2.14
C PHE A 82 10.89 8.63 -3.47
N ALA A 83 12.19 8.74 -3.74
CA ALA A 83 12.71 9.36 -4.97
C ALA A 83 12.30 8.58 -6.23
N CYS A 84 12.50 7.26 -6.21
CA CYS A 84 12.12 6.38 -7.31
C CYS A 84 10.59 6.36 -7.54
N ASN A 85 9.82 6.37 -6.45
CA ASN A 85 8.37 6.41 -6.53
C ASN A 85 7.86 7.73 -7.16
N ALA A 86 8.48 8.87 -6.81
CA ALA A 86 8.12 10.17 -7.39
C ALA A 86 8.39 10.21 -8.91
N VAL A 87 9.54 9.69 -9.36
CA VAL A 87 9.87 9.60 -10.79
C VAL A 87 8.87 8.71 -11.53
N LYS A 88 8.56 7.52 -10.99
CA LYS A 88 7.57 6.62 -11.60
C LYS A 88 6.19 7.26 -11.64
N THR A 89 5.74 7.89 -10.56
CA THR A 89 4.44 8.56 -10.52
C THR A 89 4.31 9.64 -11.60
N ALA A 90 5.36 10.42 -11.83
CA ALA A 90 5.37 11.42 -12.90
C ALA A 90 5.27 10.77 -14.30
N SER A 91 5.98 9.66 -14.51
CA SER A 91 5.88 8.87 -15.75
C SER A 91 4.48 8.31 -15.96
N ASP A 92 3.91 7.66 -14.94
CA ASP A 92 2.56 7.09 -14.98
C ASP A 92 1.51 8.16 -15.29
N LEU A 93 1.61 9.34 -14.67
CA LEU A 93 0.72 10.47 -14.95
C LEU A 93 0.85 10.97 -16.38
N SER A 94 2.08 11.04 -16.92
CA SER A 94 2.30 11.40 -18.32
C SER A 94 1.63 10.39 -19.27
N GLU A 95 1.73 9.10 -19.00
CA GLU A 95 1.05 8.06 -19.77
C GLU A 95 -0.47 8.13 -19.65
N ILE A 96 -1.00 8.39 -18.45
CA ILE A 96 -2.42 8.63 -18.23
C ILE A 96 -2.87 9.79 -19.10
N MET A 97 -2.22 10.94 -19.01
CA MET A 97 -2.60 12.14 -19.78
C MET A 97 -2.59 11.87 -21.30
N ARG A 98 -1.57 11.16 -21.82
CA ARG A 98 -1.51 10.75 -23.24
C ARG A 98 -2.58 9.76 -23.66
N ALA A 99 -3.14 8.96 -22.75
CA ALA A 99 -4.18 7.99 -23.08
C ALA A 99 -5.57 8.62 -23.18
N TYR A 100 -5.76 9.83 -22.64
CA TYR A 100 -7.05 10.53 -22.59
C TYR A 100 -7.16 11.72 -23.56
N TRP A 101 -6.10 12.03 -24.33
CA TRP A 101 -5.99 13.16 -25.25
C TRP A 101 -5.37 12.69 -26.56
#